data_AF-A0A847BZR2-F1
#
_entry.id   AF-A0A847BZR2-F1
#
_cell.length_a   1.000
_cell.length_b   1.000
_cell.length_c   1.000
_cell.angle_alpha   90.00
_cell.angle_beta   90.00
_cell.angle_gamma   90.00
#
_symmetry.space_group_name_H-M   'P 1'
#
loop_
_entity.id
_entity.type
_entity.pdbx_description
1 polymer ?
#
loop_
_entity_poly.entity_id
_entity_poly.type
_entity_poly.pdbx_seq_one_letter_code
_entity_poly.pdbx_strand_id
1 'polypeptide(L)'
;MKKIAIIICARYQNCGGGKCLRALRERHGAFSRYPTSEDVEIVGYSTCGGCPGGNVEYVPGEFLKNGAQVVHLATGLVVGYPPCPNIRRFKTFIETHFELPVVIGTHPIPMKYLKAHEKLPFWKESAMARTAPELIGEAPEIMVMYD
;
A
#
# COMPACT_ATOMS: atom_id res chain seq x y z
N MET A 1 -16.98 -6.34 10.55
CA MET A 1 -15.52 -6.59 10.53
C MET A 1 -15.08 -6.69 9.09
N LYS A 2 -14.18 -5.80 8.66
CA LYS A 2 -13.56 -5.80 7.34
C LYS A 2 -12.28 -6.62 7.38
N LYS A 3 -12.13 -7.56 6.44
CA LYS A 3 -10.90 -8.36 6.31
C LYS A 3 -10.06 -7.83 5.16
N ILE A 4 -8.81 -7.48 5.44
CA ILE A 4 -7.88 -6.93 4.46
C ILE A 4 -6.62 -7.77 4.37
N ALA A 5 -5.91 -7.67 3.25
CA ALA A 5 -4.57 -8.20 3.11
C ALA A 5 -3.62 -7.14 2.56
N ILE A 6 -2.32 -7.30 2.80
CA ILE A 6 -1.29 -6.31 2.41
C ILE A 6 -0.25 -6.99 1.53
N ILE A 7 0.06 -6.38 0.38
CA ILE A 7 1.20 -6.71 -0.47
C ILE A 7 2.21 -5.58 -0.38
N ILE A 8 3.43 -5.89 0.06
CA ILE A 8 4.57 -4.95 0.08
C ILE A 8 5.50 -5.16 -1.11
N CYS A 9 6.34 -4.18 -1.42
CA CYS A 9 7.44 -4.38 -2.38
C CYS A 9 8.44 -5.40 -1.80
N ALA A 10 8.88 -6.37 -2.61
CA ALA A 10 9.89 -7.35 -2.19
C ALA A 10 11.26 -6.74 -1.85
N ARG A 11 11.55 -5.51 -2.30
CA ARG A 11 12.69 -4.73 -1.80
C ARG A 11 12.70 -4.62 -0.27
N TYR A 12 11.51 -4.56 0.32
CA TYR A 12 11.29 -4.46 1.75
C TYR A 12 10.85 -5.80 2.36
N GLN A 13 11.28 -6.94 1.81
CA GLN A 13 10.90 -8.27 2.29
C GLN A 13 11.16 -8.49 3.79
N ASN A 14 12.17 -7.81 4.36
CA ASN A 14 12.50 -7.87 5.78
C ASN A 14 11.74 -6.81 6.62
N CYS A 15 10.74 -6.12 6.06
CA CYS A 15 9.96 -5.12 6.76
C CYS A 15 8.97 -5.76 7.72
N GLY A 16 9.12 -5.47 9.03
CA GLY A 16 8.23 -5.96 10.08
C GLY A 16 6.83 -5.30 10.13
N GLY A 17 6.47 -4.46 9.15
CA GLY A 17 5.12 -3.89 9.04
C GLY A 17 4.70 -2.87 10.11
N GLY A 18 5.60 -2.46 11.02
CA GLY A 18 5.27 -1.63 12.18
C GLY A 18 4.48 -0.34 11.86
N LYS A 19 4.89 0.43 10.83
CA LYS A 19 4.16 1.63 10.40
C LYS A 19 2.76 1.30 9.84
N CYS A 20 2.61 0.19 9.11
CA CYS A 20 1.31 -0.25 8.61
C CYS A 20 0.36 -0.62 9.76
N LEU A 21 0.84 -1.38 10.75
CA LEU A 21 0.04 -1.80 11.90
C LEU A 21 -0.39 -0.60 12.76
N ARG A 22 0.53 0.34 13.00
CA ARG A 22 0.21 1.60 13.68
C ARG A 22 -0.83 2.41 12.92
N ALA A 23 -0.66 2.59 11.61
CA ALA A 23 -1.58 3.37 10.79
C ALA A 23 -2.97 2.73 10.68
N LEU A 24 -3.05 1.41 10.68
CA LEU A 24 -4.34 0.72 10.72
C LEU A 24 -5.07 1.11 12.01
N ARG A 25 -4.43 0.96 13.18
CA ARG A 25 -5.01 1.30 14.49
C ARG A 25 -5.42 2.77 14.59
N GLU A 26 -4.61 3.67 14.05
CA GLU A 26 -4.87 5.12 14.08
C GLU A 26 -5.82 5.60 12.96
N ARG A 27 -6.18 4.73 12.00
CA ARG A 27 -6.95 5.08 10.79
C ARG A 27 -6.30 6.21 9.98
N HIS A 28 -4.98 6.16 9.82
CA HIS A 28 -4.21 7.10 8.99
C HIS A 28 -3.86 6.50 7.62
N GLY A 29 -3.49 7.36 6.68
CA GLY A 29 -3.12 6.99 5.31
C GLY A 29 -4.31 6.39 4.58
N ALA A 30 -4.06 5.31 3.83
CA ALA A 30 -5.10 4.61 3.08
C ALA A 30 -6.11 3.90 4.01
N PHE A 31 -5.83 3.78 5.30
CA PHE A 31 -6.75 3.20 6.28
C PHE A 31 -7.81 4.18 6.80
N SER A 32 -7.66 5.49 6.54
CA SER A 32 -8.68 6.51 6.86
C SER A 32 -10.02 6.27 6.17
N ARG A 33 -10.01 5.48 5.08
CA ARG A 33 -11.20 5.05 4.36
C ARG A 33 -12.13 4.15 5.18
N TYR A 34 -11.62 3.50 6.22
CA TYR A 34 -12.39 2.61 7.08
C TYR A 34 -12.93 3.39 8.27
N PRO A 35 -14.25 3.34 8.55
CA PRO A 35 -14.81 3.98 9.73
C PRO A 35 -14.12 3.53 11.02
N THR A 36 -14.00 4.44 11.99
CA THR A 36 -13.44 4.12 13.31
C THR A 36 -14.30 3.11 14.07
N SER A 37 -15.60 3.03 13.77
CA SER A 37 -16.55 2.05 14.32
C SER A 37 -16.50 0.67 13.66
N GLU A 38 -15.77 0.52 12.54
CA GLU A 38 -15.64 -0.75 11.84
C GLU A 38 -14.34 -1.44 12.26
N ASP A 39 -14.43 -2.65 12.82
CA ASP A 39 -13.25 -3.49 13.06
C ASP A 39 -12.60 -3.89 11.74
N VAL A 40 -11.28 -3.74 11.64
CA VAL A 40 -10.50 -4.13 10.47
C VAL A 40 -9.42 -5.13 10.88
N GLU A 41 -9.43 -6.30 10.24
CA GLU A 41 -8.51 -7.41 10.50
C GLU A 41 -7.58 -7.61 9.31
N ILE A 42 -6.27 -7.78 9.56
CA ILE A 42 -5.31 -8.19 8.52
C ILE A 42 -5.26 -9.72 8.48
N VAL A 43 -5.76 -10.31 7.40
CA VAL A 43 -5.79 -11.77 7.18
C VAL A 43 -4.70 -12.27 6.23
N GLY A 44 -3.82 -11.38 5.77
CA GLY A 44 -2.73 -11.72 4.88
C GLY A 44 -1.69 -10.61 4.78
N TYR A 45 -0.42 -10.99 4.75
CA TYR A 45 0.71 -10.08 4.56
C TYR A 45 1.79 -10.78 3.76
N SER A 46 2.15 -10.26 2.59
CA SER A 46 3.17 -10.85 1.73
C SER A 46 3.88 -9.78 0.90
N THR A 47 4.90 -10.18 0.15
CA THR A 47 5.57 -9.31 -0.82
C THR A 47 5.05 -9.54 -2.22
N CYS A 48 5.31 -8.62 -3.15
CA CYS A 48 5.02 -8.80 -4.57
C CYS A 48 5.92 -9.85 -5.27
N GLY A 49 6.90 -10.45 -4.58
CA GLY A 49 7.77 -11.49 -5.14
C GLY A 49 8.88 -10.99 -6.07
N GLY A 50 9.21 -9.69 -6.02
CA GLY A 50 10.24 -9.07 -6.87
C GLY A 50 9.67 -8.53 -8.17
N CYS A 51 10.49 -7.85 -8.97
CA CYS A 51 10.09 -7.43 -10.33
C CYS A 51 10.23 -8.62 -11.28
N PRO A 52 9.20 -8.98 -12.08
CA PRO A 52 8.04 -8.18 -12.44
C PRO A 52 6.83 -8.24 -11.50
N GLY A 53 6.73 -9.22 -10.61
CA GLY A 53 5.65 -9.31 -9.61
C GLY A 53 5.19 -10.73 -9.30
N GLY A 54 6.10 -11.72 -9.23
CA GLY A 54 5.73 -13.14 -9.26
C GLY A 54 4.73 -13.60 -8.19
N ASN A 55 4.75 -13.01 -6.99
CA ASN A 55 3.77 -13.38 -5.96
C ASN A 55 2.37 -12.81 -6.22
N VAL A 56 2.24 -11.75 -7.02
CA VAL A 56 0.93 -11.15 -7.36
C VAL A 56 0.05 -12.14 -8.12
N GLU A 57 0.64 -13.14 -8.78
CA GLU A 57 -0.07 -14.16 -9.56
C GLU A 57 -0.77 -15.24 -8.73
N TYR A 58 -0.44 -15.42 -7.45
CA TYR A 58 -1.06 -16.47 -6.62
C TYR A 58 -1.47 -16.01 -5.22
N VAL A 59 -0.71 -15.08 -4.61
CA VAL A 59 -0.95 -14.63 -3.24
C VAL A 59 -2.37 -14.06 -3.02
N PRO A 60 -2.97 -13.29 -3.95
CA PRO A 60 -4.36 -12.84 -3.79
C PRO A 60 -5.35 -14.00 -3.68
N GLY A 61 -5.10 -15.14 -4.34
CA GLY A 61 -5.90 -16.35 -4.21
C GLY A 61 -5.83 -16.96 -2.80
N GLU A 62 -4.64 -16.96 -2.18
CA GLU A 62 -4.50 -17.38 -0.77
C GLU A 62 -5.17 -16.38 0.18
N PHE A 63 -5.11 -15.09 -0.11
CA PHE A 63 -5.83 -14.07 0.67
C PHE A 63 -7.35 -14.27 0.60
N LEU A 64 -7.91 -14.58 -0.56
CA LEU A 64 -9.33 -14.92 -0.71
C LEU A 64 -9.73 -16.12 0.14
N LYS A 65 -8.92 -17.20 0.15
CA LYS A 65 -9.17 -18.38 0.99
C LYS A 65 -9.16 -18.04 2.49
N ASN A 66 -8.37 -17.04 2.88
CA ASN A 66 -8.35 -16.51 4.26
C ASN A 66 -9.45 -15.47 4.53
N GLY A 67 -10.33 -15.20 3.55
CA GLY A 67 -11.48 -14.32 3.67
C GLY A 67 -11.17 -12.84 3.44
N ALA A 68 -10.06 -12.50 2.78
CA ALA A 68 -9.76 -11.11 2.44
C ALA A 68 -10.83 -10.52 1.52
N GLN A 69 -11.23 -9.29 1.81
CA GLN A 69 -12.23 -8.53 1.05
C GLN A 69 -11.60 -7.36 0.29
N VAL A 70 -10.38 -6.96 0.64
CA VAL A 70 -9.60 -5.89 -0.01
C VAL A 70 -8.11 -6.22 0.09
N VAL A 71 -7.34 -5.92 -0.96
CA VAL A 71 -5.88 -5.93 -0.93
C VAL A 71 -5.34 -4.51 -0.91
N HIS A 72 -4.43 -4.23 0.02
CA HIS A 72 -3.64 -3.01 0.04
C HIS A 72 -2.28 -3.24 -0.62
N LEU A 73 -1.97 -2.47 -1.65
CA LEU A 73 -0.61 -2.35 -2.18
C LEU A 73 0.13 -1.29 -1.35
N ALA A 74 1.03 -1.72 -0.47
CA ALA A 74 1.57 -0.88 0.60
C ALA A 74 2.31 0.39 0.13
N THR A 75 2.40 1.38 1.03
CA THR A 75 3.04 2.69 0.79
C THR A 75 4.47 2.57 0.25
N GLY A 76 5.23 1.53 0.61
CA GLY A 76 6.56 1.28 0.05
C GLY A 76 6.58 1.09 -1.48
N LEU A 77 5.48 0.65 -2.10
CA LEU A 77 5.35 0.59 -3.57
C LEU A 77 5.15 1.99 -4.18
N VAL A 78 4.62 2.94 -3.42
CA VAL A 78 4.38 4.33 -3.86
C VAL A 78 5.65 5.17 -3.72
N VAL A 79 6.35 5.07 -2.59
CA VAL A 79 7.50 5.94 -2.26
C VAL A 79 8.83 5.20 -2.16
N GLY A 80 8.93 3.99 -2.72
CA GLY A 80 10.23 3.41 -3.04
C GLY A 80 10.98 4.26 -4.07
N TYR A 81 12.31 4.14 -4.12
CA TYR A 81 13.12 4.81 -5.15
C TYR A 81 13.78 3.81 -6.12
N PRO A 82 13.41 3.79 -7.42
CA PRO A 82 12.27 4.49 -8.01
C PRO A 82 10.93 3.94 -7.48
N PRO A 83 9.83 4.71 -7.59
CA PRO A 83 8.47 4.22 -7.32
C PRO A 83 8.17 2.96 -8.13
N CYS A 84 7.30 2.09 -7.64
CA CYS A 84 7.03 0.82 -8.31
C CYS A 84 6.43 1.05 -9.71
N PRO A 85 7.09 0.60 -10.79
CA PRO A 85 6.59 0.81 -12.15
C PRO A 85 5.35 -0.04 -12.45
N ASN A 86 5.14 -1.13 -11.71
CA ASN A 86 4.08 -2.10 -11.95
C ASN A 86 2.84 -1.92 -11.06
N ILE A 87 2.80 -0.95 -10.15
CA ILE A 87 1.72 -0.86 -9.13
C ILE A 87 0.32 -0.80 -9.75
N ARG A 88 0.16 -0.09 -10.88
CA ARG A 88 -1.11 0.00 -11.60
C ARG A 88 -1.48 -1.34 -12.25
N ARG A 89 -0.49 -2.03 -12.82
CA ARG A 89 -0.67 -3.36 -13.43
C ARG A 89 -1.05 -4.39 -12.36
N PHE A 90 -0.43 -4.34 -11.18
CA PHE A 90 -0.80 -5.18 -10.04
C PHE A 90 -2.24 -4.94 -9.62
N LYS A 91 -2.64 -3.67 -9.44
CA LYS A 91 -4.02 -3.31 -9.14
C LYS A 91 -4.99 -3.89 -10.17
N THR A 92 -4.79 -3.58 -11.45
CA THR A 92 -5.65 -4.08 -12.53
C THR A 92 -5.70 -5.61 -12.57
N PHE A 93 -4.56 -6.28 -12.50
CA PHE A 93 -4.52 -7.74 -12.53
C PHE A 93 -5.28 -8.36 -11.35
N ILE A 94 -5.04 -7.87 -10.13
CA ILE A 94 -5.71 -8.41 -8.95
C ILE A 94 -7.22 -8.21 -9.02
N GLU A 95 -7.66 -7.01 -9.40
CA GLU A 95 -9.10 -6.69 -9.52
C GLU A 95 -9.78 -7.46 -10.63
N THR A 96 -9.10 -7.70 -11.75
CA THR A 96 -9.67 -8.43 -12.90
C THR A 96 -9.63 -9.95 -12.71
N HIS A 97 -8.50 -10.49 -12.24
CA HIS A 97 -8.31 -11.95 -12.19
C HIS A 97 -8.90 -12.59 -10.92
N PHE A 98 -8.83 -11.89 -9.79
CA PHE A 98 -9.31 -12.40 -8.49
C PHE A 98 -10.59 -11.72 -8.01
N GLU A 99 -11.14 -10.77 -8.78
CA GLU A 99 -12.34 -10.00 -8.42
C GLU A 99 -12.25 -9.34 -7.03
N LEU A 100 -11.01 -9.04 -6.59
CA LEU A 100 -10.70 -8.56 -5.25
C LEU A 100 -10.36 -7.07 -5.31
N PRO A 101 -11.13 -6.18 -4.65
CA PRO A 101 -10.85 -4.76 -4.65
C PRO A 101 -9.42 -4.43 -4.17
N VAL A 102 -8.76 -3.49 -4.84
CA VAL A 102 -7.40 -3.07 -4.48
C VAL A 102 -7.35 -1.60 -4.10
N VAL A 103 -6.77 -1.34 -2.93
CA VAL A 103 -6.42 -0.01 -2.44
C VAL A 103 -4.92 0.21 -2.58
N ILE A 104 -4.52 1.40 -3.05
CA ILE A 104 -3.12 1.78 -3.11
C ILE A 104 -2.75 2.57 -1.86
N GLY A 105 -1.80 2.05 -1.11
CA GLY A 105 -1.27 2.63 0.11
C GLY A 105 -1.59 1.82 1.36
N THR A 106 -0.84 2.10 2.43
CA THR A 106 -1.12 1.66 3.80
C THR A 106 -0.98 2.86 4.73
N HIS A 107 0.20 3.02 5.35
CA HIS A 107 0.48 4.15 6.24
C HIS A 107 0.73 5.45 5.46
N PRO A 108 0.57 6.64 6.09
CA PRO A 108 0.99 7.94 5.53
C PRO A 108 2.38 7.91 4.90
N ILE A 109 2.63 8.70 3.86
CA ILE A 109 4.01 8.89 3.37
C ILE A 109 4.79 9.63 4.46
N PRO A 110 5.87 9.06 5.02
CA PRO A 110 6.72 9.80 5.93
C PRO A 110 7.27 11.06 5.26
N MET A 111 7.17 12.20 5.95
CA MET A 111 7.51 13.52 5.41
C MET A 111 8.92 13.57 4.80
N LYS A 112 9.90 12.87 5.40
CA LYS A 112 11.27 12.78 4.88
C LYS A 112 11.35 12.14 3.50
N TYR A 113 10.49 11.16 3.19
CA TYR A 113 10.47 10.52 1.88
C TYR A 113 9.78 11.39 0.85
N LEU A 114 8.68 12.08 1.20
CA LEU A 114 8.02 13.01 0.29
C LEU A 114 8.99 14.12 -0.14
N LYS A 115 9.65 14.78 0.82
CA LYS A 115 10.67 15.82 0.56
C LYS A 115 11.84 15.33 -0.29
N ALA A 116 12.22 14.06 -0.18
CA ALA A 116 13.26 13.48 -1.01
C ALA A 116 12.76 13.30 -2.45
N HIS A 117 11.57 12.74 -2.64
CA HIS A 117 10.96 12.52 -3.95
C HIS A 117 10.69 13.82 -4.71
N GLU A 118 10.26 14.89 -4.03
CA GLU A 118 10.03 16.19 -4.66
C GLU A 118 11.27 16.79 -5.34
N LYS A 119 12.47 16.40 -4.90
CA LYS A 119 13.75 16.84 -5.48
C LYS A 119 14.18 16.01 -6.70
N LEU A 120 13.47 14.93 -7.02
CA LEU A 120 13.89 13.94 -7.99
C LEU A 120 13.04 14.02 -9.28
N PRO A 121 13.66 13.96 -10.47
CA PRO A 121 12.94 14.17 -11.74
C PRO A 121 11.87 13.10 -12.00
N PHE A 122 12.17 11.85 -11.68
CA PHE A 122 11.27 10.71 -11.91
C PHE A 122 10.06 10.66 -10.98
N TRP A 123 9.99 11.48 -9.93
CA TRP A 123 8.78 11.54 -9.09
C TRP A 123 7.57 12.02 -9.89
N LYS A 124 7.75 13.09 -10.69
CA LYS A 124 6.70 13.59 -11.59
C LYS A 124 6.37 12.58 -12.69
N GLU A 125 7.39 11.93 -13.26
CA GLU A 125 7.23 10.92 -14.32
C GLU A 125 6.42 9.71 -13.85
N SER A 126 6.62 9.29 -12.59
CA SER A 126 5.88 8.16 -12.01
C SER A 126 4.37 8.41 -11.90
N ALA A 127 3.95 9.68 -11.89
CA ALA A 127 2.56 10.12 -11.71
C ALA A 127 1.88 9.52 -10.45
N MET A 128 2.63 9.29 -9.37
CA MET A 128 2.11 8.70 -8.13
C MET A 128 1.03 9.55 -7.46
N ALA A 129 1.05 10.88 -7.63
CA ALA A 129 -0.03 11.79 -7.21
C ALA A 129 -1.42 11.37 -7.69
N ARG A 130 -1.51 10.84 -8.92
CA ARG A 130 -2.78 10.34 -9.48
C ARG A 130 -3.14 8.94 -9.00
N THR A 131 -2.16 8.19 -8.50
CA THR A 131 -2.29 6.76 -8.17
C THR A 131 -2.51 6.52 -6.69
N ALA A 132 -1.98 7.38 -5.83
CA ALA A 132 -2.15 7.32 -4.37
C ALA A 132 -2.56 8.70 -3.81
N PRO A 133 -3.69 9.28 -4.27
CA PRO A 133 -4.10 10.63 -3.88
C PRO A 133 -4.33 10.74 -2.36
N GLU A 134 -4.91 9.71 -1.73
CA GLU A 134 -5.16 9.65 -0.28
C GLU A 134 -3.86 9.75 0.53
N LEU A 135 -2.77 9.15 0.05
CA LEU A 135 -1.48 9.19 0.76
C LEU A 135 -0.75 10.52 0.57
N ILE A 136 -0.90 11.16 -0.59
CA ILE A 136 -0.20 12.39 -0.94
C ILE A 136 -0.92 13.62 -0.38
N GLY A 137 -2.25 13.54 -0.23
CA GLY A 137 -3.07 14.56 0.41
C GLY A 137 -3.13 14.48 1.94
N GLU A 138 -2.37 13.58 2.57
CA GLU A 138 -2.35 13.43 4.02
C GLU A 138 -1.85 14.71 4.71
N ALA A 139 -2.38 15.02 5.91
CA ALA A 139 -1.97 16.20 6.63
C ALA A 139 -0.44 16.17 6.94
N PRO A 140 0.31 17.27 6.72
CA PRO A 140 1.74 17.31 6.98
C PRO A 140 2.14 16.89 8.39
N GLU A 141 1.33 17.23 9.39
CA GLU A 141 1.54 16.88 10.80
C GLU A 141 1.48 15.37 11.01
N ILE A 142 0.53 14.70 10.33
CA ILE A 142 0.41 13.24 10.33
C ILE A 142 1.62 12.62 9.63
N MET A 143 2.02 13.13 8.46
CA MET A 143 3.20 12.63 7.74
C MET A 143 4.49 12.69 8.59
N VAL A 144 4.66 13.74 9.40
CA VAL A 144 5.81 13.90 10.31
C VAL A 144 5.79 12.87 11.44
N MET A 145 4.61 12.48 11.95
CA MET A 145 4.48 11.41 12.96
C MET A 145 4.96 10.04 12.47
N TYR A 146 5.12 9.87 11.15
CA TYR A 146 5.54 8.64 10.49
C TYR A 146 6.98 8.66 9.98
N ASP A 147 7.79 9.69 10.27
CA ASP A 147 9.23 9.71 9.94
C ASP A 147 10.02 8.53 10.53
#